data_AF-A0A5M3PRE6-F1
#
_entry.id   AF-A0A5M3PRE6-F1
#
_cell.length_a   1.000
_cell.length_b   1.000
_cell.length_c   1.000
_cell.angle_alpha   90.00
_cell.angle_beta   90.00
_cell.angle_gamma   90.00
#
_symmetry.space_group_name_H-M   'P 1'
#
loop_
_entity.id
_entity.type
_entity.pdbx_description
1 polymer ?
#
loop_
_entity_poly.entity_id
_entity_poly.type
_entity_poly.pdbx_seq_one_letter_code
_entity_poly.pdbx_strand_id
1 'polypeptide(L)'
;MLSTRAVRAYIEAAKEDDRWNEALNARAPADAAREYLTERYEWDPADGVPSGDPETIFEALREYAENRHQQHVGKVHMEWARQIGLAVSRRGAGTWYSPDDSLLKALVMCVVDEGREEYHRFLSKLYDRFRLVIGANEAERAFGTLPTDQNAFMQNAQRLEQRLRTLGLLRRLSDDCAYVENPFRSSK
;
A
#
# COMPACT_ATOMS: atom_id res chain seq x y z
N MET A 1 -4.72 10.10 0.10
CA MET A 1 -4.33 8.67 0.07
C MET A 1 -5.40 7.81 0.75
N LEU A 2 -5.45 6.50 0.51
CA LEU A 2 -6.46 5.60 1.08
C LEU A 2 -6.48 5.63 2.62
N SER A 3 -5.30 5.70 3.25
CA SER A 3 -5.16 5.78 4.71
C SER A 3 -5.73 7.07 5.29
N THR A 4 -5.52 8.23 4.66
CA THR A 4 -6.12 9.51 5.09
C THR A 4 -7.65 9.46 5.01
N ARG A 5 -8.20 8.85 3.95
CA ARG A 5 -9.65 8.67 3.81
C ARG A 5 -10.23 7.79 4.92
N ALA A 6 -9.50 6.75 5.33
CA ALA A 6 -9.91 5.88 6.44
C ALA A 6 -9.91 6.64 7.78
N VAL A 7 -8.87 7.45 8.05
CA VAL A 7 -8.83 8.31 9.25
C VAL A 7 -10.02 9.27 9.25
N ARG A 8 -10.30 9.93 8.13
CA ARG A 8 -11.47 10.81 8.01
C ARG A 8 -12.77 10.07 8.28
N ALA A 9 -12.99 8.94 7.62
CA ALA A 9 -14.21 8.14 7.81
C ALA A 9 -14.39 7.68 9.27
N TYR A 10 -13.29 7.32 9.94
CA TYR A 10 -13.31 6.92 11.35
C TYR A 10 -13.66 8.07 12.30
N ILE A 11 -13.28 9.30 11.97
CA ILE A 11 -13.63 10.50 12.73
C ILE A 11 -15.07 10.92 12.43
N GLU A 12 -15.49 10.91 11.16
CA GLU A 12 -16.88 11.21 10.75
C GLU A 12 -17.89 10.27 11.41
N ALA A 13 -17.53 9.00 11.60
CA ALA A 13 -18.36 8.05 12.33
C ALA A 13 -18.65 8.46 13.79
N ALA A 14 -17.92 9.42 14.38
CA ALA A 14 -18.26 9.95 15.71
C ALA A 14 -19.61 10.65 15.72
N LYS A 15 -20.01 11.27 14.59
CA LYS A 15 -21.27 12.01 14.47
C LYS A 15 -22.49 11.10 14.43
N GLU A 16 -22.28 9.82 14.12
CA GLU A 16 -23.32 8.79 14.09
C GLU A 16 -23.54 8.16 15.48
N ASP A 17 -22.72 8.50 16.48
CA ASP A 17 -22.79 7.96 17.84
C ASP A 17 -23.87 8.66 18.68
N ASP A 18 -24.59 7.90 19.51
CA ASP A 18 -25.60 8.44 20.42
C ASP A 18 -24.98 9.44 21.41
N ARG A 19 -23.74 9.21 21.88
CA ARG A 19 -23.05 10.13 22.81
C ARG A 19 -22.78 11.49 22.18
N TRP A 20 -22.59 11.55 20.85
CA TRP A 20 -22.47 12.82 20.14
C TRP A 20 -23.80 13.59 20.16
N ASN A 21 -24.91 12.91 19.87
CA ASN A 21 -26.24 13.53 19.92
C ASN A 21 -26.62 13.98 21.33
N GLU A 22 -26.28 13.21 22.36
CA GLU A 22 -26.45 13.60 23.76
C GLU A 22 -25.63 14.85 24.11
N ALA A 23 -24.37 14.91 23.67
CA ALA A 23 -23.51 16.06 23.88
C ALA A 23 -24.08 17.34 23.23
N LEU A 24 -24.66 17.24 22.03
CA LEU A 24 -25.29 18.38 21.35
C LEU A 24 -26.50 18.94 22.12
N ASN A 25 -27.20 18.10 22.88
CA ASN A 25 -28.39 18.47 23.66
C ASN A 25 -28.08 18.80 25.14
N ALA A 26 -26.82 18.73 25.55
CA ALA A 26 -26.40 19.01 26.92
C ALA A 26 -26.56 20.50 27.29
N ARG A 27 -26.53 20.81 28.59
CA ARG A 27 -26.57 22.19 29.08
C ARG A 27 -25.37 23.03 28.61
N ALA A 28 -24.23 22.39 28.41
CA ALA A 28 -23.01 22.98 27.88
C ALA A 28 -22.49 22.12 26.71
N PRO A 29 -23.05 22.27 25.49
CA PRO A 29 -22.76 21.38 24.37
C PRO A 29 -21.29 21.33 23.97
N ALA A 30 -20.60 22.48 24.02
CA ALA A 30 -19.18 22.56 23.69
C ALA A 30 -18.30 21.74 24.64
N ASP A 31 -18.63 21.73 25.94
CA ASP A 31 -17.86 20.99 26.95
C ASP A 31 -18.13 19.49 26.86
N ALA A 32 -19.40 19.10 26.71
CA ALA A 32 -19.78 17.70 26.54
C ALA A 32 -19.24 17.09 25.24
N ALA A 33 -19.27 17.84 24.13
CA ALA A 33 -18.72 17.39 22.85
C ALA A 33 -17.21 17.16 22.95
N ARG A 34 -16.50 18.07 23.63
CA ARG A 34 -15.07 17.95 23.85
C ARG A 34 -14.72 16.76 24.72
N GLU A 35 -15.41 16.57 25.84
CA GLU A 35 -15.21 15.43 26.74
C GLU A 35 -15.38 14.11 25.97
N TYR A 36 -16.48 13.96 25.22
CA TYR A 36 -16.73 12.80 24.38
C TYR A 36 -15.61 12.56 23.35
N LEU A 37 -15.22 13.58 22.60
CA LEU A 37 -14.19 13.46 21.57
C LEU A 37 -12.81 13.14 22.16
N THR A 38 -12.46 13.75 23.30
CA THR A 38 -11.22 13.46 24.03
C THR A 38 -11.20 12.03 24.56
N GLU A 39 -12.28 11.54 25.16
CA GLU A 39 -12.37 10.15 25.61
C GLU A 39 -12.29 9.15 24.45
N ARG A 40 -13.04 9.40 23.37
CA ARG A 40 -13.14 8.46 22.25
C ARG A 40 -11.83 8.30 21.47
N TYR A 41 -11.11 9.40 21.29
CA TYR A 41 -9.94 9.46 20.41
C TYR A 41 -8.61 9.66 21.14
N GLU A 42 -8.62 9.61 22.48
CA GLU A 42 -7.48 9.97 23.32
C GLU A 42 -6.86 11.31 22.88
N TRP A 43 -7.74 12.29 22.61
CA TRP A 43 -7.33 13.53 21.95
C TRP A 43 -6.62 14.47 22.93
N ASP A 44 -5.32 14.64 22.70
CA ASP A 44 -4.44 15.55 23.44
C ASP A 44 -3.78 16.57 22.48
N PRO A 45 -4.44 17.74 22.24
CA PRO A 45 -3.91 18.78 21.37
C PRO A 45 -2.80 19.58 22.06
N ALA A 46 -1.62 19.63 21.44
CA ALA A 46 -0.47 20.39 21.95
C ALA A 46 -0.67 21.91 21.94
N ASP A 47 -1.50 22.43 21.04
CA ASP A 47 -1.76 23.87 20.85
C ASP A 47 -2.91 24.40 21.73
N GLY A 48 -3.34 23.60 22.71
CA GLY A 48 -4.40 23.95 23.66
C GLY A 48 -5.79 23.46 23.23
N VAL A 49 -6.75 23.67 24.12
CA VAL A 49 -8.13 23.19 23.95
C VAL A 49 -8.87 24.07 22.92
N PRO A 50 -9.41 23.49 21.84
CA PRO A 50 -10.19 24.25 20.88
C PRO A 50 -11.47 24.79 21.52
N SER A 51 -11.77 26.05 21.20
CA SER A 51 -12.97 26.76 21.64
C SER A 51 -13.91 26.98 20.46
N GLY A 52 -15.21 27.11 20.75
CA GLY A 52 -16.24 27.27 19.73
C GLY A 52 -17.46 26.39 20.02
N ASP A 53 -18.31 26.25 19.00
CA ASP A 53 -19.42 25.30 19.03
C ASP A 53 -18.93 23.84 18.82
N PRO A 54 -19.78 22.83 19.07
CA PRO A 54 -19.40 21.43 18.88
C PRO A 54 -18.83 21.10 17.50
N GLU A 55 -19.35 21.73 16.44
CA GLU A 55 -18.88 21.51 15.07
C GLU A 55 -17.45 22.05 14.88
N THR A 56 -17.16 23.24 15.41
CA THR A 56 -15.81 23.82 15.40
C THR A 56 -14.81 22.92 16.14
N ILE A 57 -15.23 22.36 17.29
CA ILE A 57 -14.41 21.43 18.07
C ILE A 57 -14.16 20.13 17.29
N PHE A 58 -15.18 19.60 16.63
CA PHE A 58 -15.07 18.41 15.79
C PHE A 58 -14.11 18.63 14.61
N GLU A 59 -14.22 19.77 13.92
CA GLU A 59 -13.33 20.11 12.82
C GLU A 59 -11.88 20.27 13.28
N ALA A 60 -11.65 20.83 14.47
CA ALA A 60 -10.33 20.91 15.08
C ALA A 60 -9.72 19.52 15.35
N LEU A 61 -10.51 18.57 15.85
CA LEU A 61 -10.08 17.17 16.00
C LEU A 61 -9.75 16.55 14.62
N ARG A 62 -10.62 16.76 13.63
CA ARG A 62 -10.45 16.21 12.28
C ARG A 62 -9.14 16.69 11.67
N GLU A 63 -8.87 18.00 11.73
CA GLU A 63 -7.62 18.58 11.26
C GLU A 63 -6.41 18.07 12.04
N TYR A 64 -6.49 18.01 13.37
CA TYR A 64 -5.44 17.46 14.23
C TYR A 64 -5.07 16.03 13.82
N ALA A 65 -6.06 15.15 13.69
CA ALA A 65 -5.85 13.75 13.37
C ALA A 65 -5.35 13.56 11.93
N GLU A 66 -5.88 14.30 10.96
CA GLU A 66 -5.38 14.27 9.57
C GLU A 66 -3.91 14.72 9.50
N ASN A 67 -3.55 15.81 10.18
CA ASN A 67 -2.18 16.32 10.23
C ASN A 67 -1.23 15.34 10.91
N ARG A 68 -1.60 14.83 12.09
CA ARG A 68 -0.82 13.85 12.84
C ARG A 68 -0.59 12.57 12.04
N HIS A 69 -1.64 12.06 11.38
CA HIS A 69 -1.52 10.91 10.50
C HIS A 69 -0.54 11.18 9.36
N GLN A 70 -0.71 12.29 8.62
CA GLN A 70 0.16 12.63 7.49
C GLN A 70 1.64 12.79 7.90
N GLN A 71 1.90 13.34 9.08
CA GLN A 71 3.26 13.56 9.58
C GLN A 71 3.93 12.29 10.11
N HIS A 72 3.15 11.35 10.64
CA HIS A 72 3.65 10.13 11.28
C HIS A 72 3.20 8.87 10.53
N VAL A 73 2.11 8.24 10.96
CA VAL A 73 1.68 6.88 10.54
C VAL A 73 1.41 6.78 9.04
N GLY A 74 0.96 7.87 8.41
CA GLY A 74 0.71 7.95 6.98
C GLY A 74 1.95 7.70 6.12
N LYS A 75 3.15 7.88 6.67
CA LYS A 75 4.42 7.62 5.96
C LYS A 75 4.85 6.15 6.01
N VAL A 76 4.29 5.35 6.92
CA VAL A 76 4.72 3.97 7.19
C VAL A 76 4.66 3.09 5.95
N HIS A 77 3.59 3.16 5.16
CA HIS A 77 3.46 2.36 3.93
C HIS A 77 4.60 2.61 2.94
N MET A 78 4.96 3.89 2.74
CA MET A 78 6.03 4.24 1.82
C MET A 78 7.40 3.89 2.38
N GLU A 79 7.61 4.09 3.68
CA GLU A 79 8.85 3.69 4.34
C GLU A 79 9.07 2.18 4.24
N TRP A 80 8.05 1.37 4.56
CA TRP A 80 8.12 -0.08 4.41
C TRP A 80 8.30 -0.51 2.96
N ALA A 81 7.58 0.11 2.01
CA ALA A 81 7.76 -0.19 0.59
C ALA A 81 9.20 0.07 0.13
N ARG A 82 9.90 1.07 0.67
CA ARG A 82 11.33 1.29 0.40
C ARG A 82 12.20 0.25 1.07
N GLN A 83 11.95 -0.05 2.34
CA GLN A 83 12.76 -0.99 3.11
C GLN A 83 12.73 -2.41 2.54
N ILE A 84 11.58 -2.83 2.00
CA ILE A 84 11.47 -4.14 1.31
C ILE A 84 11.95 -4.10 -0.14
N GLY A 85 12.43 -2.96 -0.64
CA GLY A 85 12.92 -2.80 -2.00
C GLY A 85 11.83 -2.68 -3.07
N LEU A 86 10.57 -2.38 -2.72
CA LEU A 86 9.44 -2.27 -3.66
C LEU A 86 9.31 -0.88 -4.31
N ALA A 87 9.82 0.17 -3.67
CA ALA A 87 9.65 1.54 -4.12
C ALA A 87 10.95 2.34 -4.13
N VAL A 88 11.12 3.19 -5.16
CA VAL A 88 12.24 4.13 -5.29
C VAL A 88 11.70 5.56 -5.42
N SER A 89 12.26 6.48 -4.66
CA SER A 89 12.00 7.92 -4.78
C SER A 89 13.16 8.57 -5.49
N ARG A 90 12.85 9.31 -6.55
CA ARG A 90 13.81 10.13 -7.29
C ARG A 90 13.46 11.60 -7.12
N ARG A 91 14.46 12.41 -6.80
CA ARG A 91 14.29 13.87 -6.67
C ARG A 91 13.70 14.42 -7.98
N GLY A 92 12.62 15.19 -7.89
CA GLY A 92 11.94 15.79 -9.03
C GLY A 92 10.97 14.88 -9.80
N ALA A 93 11.05 13.55 -9.65
CA ALA A 93 10.15 12.61 -10.33
C ALA A 93 9.15 11.93 -9.39
N GLY A 94 9.28 12.11 -8.06
CA GLY A 94 8.41 11.48 -7.08
C GLY A 94 8.80 10.04 -6.75
N THR A 95 7.84 9.26 -6.22
CA THR A 95 8.05 7.88 -5.81
C THR A 95 7.35 6.92 -6.75
N TRP A 96 8.08 5.89 -7.18
CA TRP A 96 7.64 4.89 -8.14
C TRP A 96 7.75 3.50 -7.53
N TYR A 97 6.79 2.63 -7.85
CA TYR A 97 6.96 1.20 -7.62
C TYR A 97 8.00 0.67 -8.61
N SER A 98 9.13 0.26 -8.07
CA SER A 98 10.29 -0.18 -8.84
C SER A 98 11.06 -1.18 -7.96
N PRO A 99 10.70 -2.47 -8.04
CA PRO A 99 11.39 -3.53 -7.32
C PRO A 99 12.91 -3.46 -7.54
N ASP A 100 13.68 -3.50 -6.46
CA ASP A 100 15.14 -3.60 -6.52
C ASP A 100 15.61 -5.05 -6.67
N ASP A 101 16.91 -5.23 -6.89
CA ASP A 101 17.48 -6.56 -7.12
C ASP A 101 17.36 -7.48 -5.90
N SER A 102 17.35 -6.91 -4.69
CA SER A 102 17.23 -7.69 -3.45
C SER A 102 15.82 -8.26 -3.33
N LEU A 103 14.79 -7.45 -3.58
CA LEU A 103 13.41 -7.89 -3.63
C LEU A 103 13.20 -8.92 -4.74
N LEU A 104 13.73 -8.69 -5.94
CA LEU A 104 13.61 -9.64 -7.05
C LEU A 104 14.24 -10.99 -6.70
N LYS A 105 15.43 -11.01 -6.11
CA LYS A 105 16.07 -12.24 -5.62
C LYS A 105 15.22 -12.93 -4.57
N ALA A 106 14.70 -12.19 -3.60
CA ALA A 106 13.84 -12.75 -2.54
C ALA A 106 12.55 -13.35 -3.10
N LEU A 107 11.93 -12.71 -4.10
CA LEU A 107 10.75 -13.24 -4.79
C LEU A 107 11.06 -14.56 -5.51
N VAL A 108 12.18 -14.63 -6.24
CA VAL A 108 12.61 -15.87 -6.89
C VAL A 108 12.82 -16.99 -5.87
N MET A 109 13.55 -16.71 -4.79
CA MET A 109 13.82 -17.70 -3.74
C MET A 109 12.55 -18.22 -3.07
N CYS A 110 11.56 -17.35 -2.86
CA CYS A 110 10.31 -17.70 -2.21
C CYS A 110 9.36 -18.49 -3.11
N VAL A 111 9.39 -18.28 -4.43
CA VAL A 111 8.35 -18.76 -5.36
C VAL A 111 8.79 -19.97 -6.18
N VAL A 112 10.08 -20.07 -6.47
CA VAL A 112 10.64 -21.14 -7.31
C VAL A 112 11.16 -22.25 -6.40
N ASP A 113 10.27 -23.19 -6.07
CA ASP A 113 10.53 -24.28 -5.12
C ASP A 113 11.21 -25.52 -5.74
N GLU A 114 11.00 -25.79 -7.02
CA GLU A 114 11.54 -26.97 -7.74
C GLU A 114 12.82 -26.64 -8.54
N GLY A 115 13.55 -25.61 -8.10
CA GLY A 115 14.80 -25.15 -8.72
C GLY A 115 14.63 -24.34 -10.00
N ARG A 116 13.59 -24.60 -10.81
CA ARG A 116 13.22 -23.75 -11.95
C ARG A 116 11.71 -23.62 -12.11
N GLU A 117 11.27 -22.53 -12.70
CA GLU A 117 9.86 -22.29 -13.05
C GLU A 117 9.76 -21.59 -14.40
N GLU A 118 8.77 -21.93 -15.20
CA GLU A 118 8.51 -21.21 -16.46
C GLU A 118 8.13 -19.75 -16.16
N TYR A 119 8.62 -18.80 -16.95
CA TYR A 119 8.45 -17.38 -16.66
C TYR A 119 6.98 -16.96 -16.46
N HIS A 120 6.07 -17.39 -17.33
CA HIS A 120 4.64 -17.08 -17.20
C HIS A 120 4.03 -17.71 -15.94
N ARG A 121 4.44 -18.93 -15.56
CA ARG A 121 4.00 -19.56 -14.31
C ARG A 121 4.56 -18.84 -13.09
N PHE A 122 5.79 -18.33 -13.17
CA PHE A 122 6.37 -17.47 -12.13
C PHE A 122 5.55 -16.20 -11.94
N LEU A 123 5.15 -15.50 -13.02
CA LEU A 123 4.25 -14.33 -12.93
C LEU A 123 2.90 -14.68 -12.30
N SER A 124 2.28 -15.79 -12.71
CA SER A 124 1.04 -16.26 -12.08
C SER A 124 1.22 -16.51 -10.58
N LYS A 125 2.30 -17.18 -10.17
CA LYS A 125 2.58 -17.45 -8.76
C LYS A 125 2.83 -16.17 -7.95
N LEU A 126 3.49 -15.17 -8.54
CA LEU A 126 3.64 -13.85 -7.91
C LEU A 126 2.28 -13.19 -7.66
N TYR A 127 1.37 -13.28 -8.62
CA TYR A 127 0.01 -12.80 -8.44
C TYR A 127 -0.75 -13.61 -7.37
N ASP A 128 -0.69 -14.93 -7.42
CA ASP A 128 -1.42 -15.80 -6.49
C ASP A 128 -1.00 -15.58 -5.04
N ARG A 129 0.31 -15.39 -4.81
CA ARG A 129 0.87 -15.26 -3.46
C ARG A 129 0.95 -13.83 -2.95
N PHE A 130 1.28 -12.87 -3.82
CA PHE A 130 1.58 -11.49 -3.42
C PHE A 130 0.66 -10.45 -4.08
N ARG A 131 -0.25 -10.88 -4.96
CA ARG A 131 -1.11 -9.99 -5.76
C ARG A 131 -0.33 -8.98 -6.61
N LEU A 132 0.91 -9.34 -6.97
CA LEU A 132 1.72 -8.54 -7.89
C LEU A 132 1.21 -8.76 -9.31
N VAL A 133 0.71 -7.69 -9.93
CA VAL A 133 0.25 -7.68 -11.32
C VAL A 133 1.39 -7.17 -12.20
N ILE A 134 1.87 -8.02 -13.11
CA ILE A 134 3.01 -7.70 -13.99
C ILE A 134 2.63 -7.91 -15.46
N GLY A 135 2.12 -9.10 -15.79
CA GLY A 135 1.65 -9.44 -17.13
C GLY A 135 0.15 -9.17 -17.32
N ALA A 136 -0.28 -9.28 -18.58
CA ALA A 136 -1.66 -9.01 -18.97
C ALA A 136 -2.64 -10.03 -18.37
N ASN A 137 -2.24 -11.30 -18.30
CA ASN A 137 -3.07 -12.37 -17.73
C ASN A 137 -3.36 -12.11 -16.24
N GLU A 138 -2.35 -11.71 -15.46
CA GLU A 138 -2.56 -11.39 -14.05
C GLU A 138 -3.42 -10.13 -13.88
N ALA A 139 -3.31 -9.16 -14.79
CA ALA A 139 -4.14 -7.96 -14.78
C ALA A 139 -5.60 -8.27 -15.06
N GLU A 140 -5.89 -9.07 -16.08
CA GLU A 140 -7.25 -9.49 -16.40
C GLU A 140 -7.88 -10.28 -15.25
N ARG A 141 -7.11 -11.18 -14.61
CA ARG A 141 -7.56 -11.89 -13.39
C ARG A 141 -7.86 -10.96 -12.22
N ALA A 142 -7.11 -9.85 -12.08
CA ALA A 142 -7.29 -8.89 -11.00
C ALA A 142 -8.48 -7.95 -11.19
N PHE A 143 -8.75 -7.55 -12.43
CA PHE A 143 -9.68 -6.46 -12.74
C PHE A 143 -10.89 -6.89 -13.59
N GLY A 144 -10.94 -8.12 -14.09
CA GLY A 144 -11.98 -8.65 -14.99
C GLY A 144 -11.86 -8.14 -16.43
N THR A 145 -11.35 -6.92 -16.60
CA THR A 145 -10.94 -6.32 -17.88
C THR A 145 -9.63 -5.57 -17.69
N LEU A 146 -8.79 -5.48 -18.72
CA LEU A 146 -7.52 -4.76 -18.61
C LEU A 146 -7.76 -3.28 -18.28
N PRO A 147 -7.15 -2.74 -17.20
CA PRO A 147 -7.36 -1.36 -16.78
C PRO A 147 -6.62 -0.34 -17.66
N THR A 148 -5.76 -0.81 -18.57
CA THR A 148 -4.96 -0.03 -19.51
C THR A 148 -4.58 -0.91 -20.70
N ASP A 149 -3.95 -0.31 -21.72
CA ASP A 149 -3.43 -1.01 -22.89
C ASP A 149 -2.55 -2.21 -22.54
N GLN A 150 -2.79 -3.34 -23.22
CA GLN A 150 -2.07 -4.60 -23.03
C GLN A 150 -0.54 -4.44 -23.18
N ASN A 151 -0.08 -3.54 -24.07
CA ASN A 151 1.34 -3.29 -24.30
C ASN A 151 2.04 -2.80 -23.03
N ALA A 152 1.36 -2.10 -22.12
CA ALA A 152 1.96 -1.66 -20.86
C ALA A 152 2.38 -2.86 -20.01
N PHE A 153 1.53 -3.89 -19.93
CA PHE A 153 1.83 -5.13 -19.21
C PHE A 153 2.88 -5.98 -19.91
N MET A 154 2.84 -6.05 -21.25
CA MET A 154 3.88 -6.73 -22.02
C MET A 154 5.26 -6.10 -21.80
N GLN A 155 5.35 -4.77 -21.80
CA GLN A 155 6.59 -4.06 -21.50
C GLN A 155 7.07 -4.30 -20.06
N ASN A 156 6.16 -4.37 -19.08
CA ASN A 156 6.52 -4.68 -17.70
C ASN A 156 7.08 -6.09 -17.56
N ALA A 157 6.41 -7.08 -18.17
CA ALA A 157 6.89 -8.45 -18.21
C ALA A 157 8.25 -8.55 -18.91
N GLN A 158 8.46 -7.87 -20.03
CA GLN A 158 9.75 -7.89 -20.73
C GLN A 158 10.87 -7.24 -19.90
N ARG A 159 10.60 -6.11 -19.22
CA ARG A 159 11.57 -5.45 -18.33
C ARG A 159 11.97 -6.35 -17.17
N LEU A 160 11.01 -7.04 -16.56
CA LEU A 160 11.29 -7.98 -15.48
C LEU A 160 12.11 -9.18 -15.99
N GLU A 161 11.74 -9.77 -17.13
CA GLU A 161 12.49 -10.88 -17.74
C GLU A 161 13.95 -10.48 -17.98
N GLN A 162 14.16 -9.32 -18.60
CA GLN A 162 15.49 -8.78 -18.87
C GLN A 162 16.27 -8.55 -17.57
N ARG A 163 15.63 -8.03 -16.52
CA ARG A 163 16.30 -7.79 -15.24
C ARG A 163 16.70 -9.09 -14.55
N LEU A 164 15.81 -10.08 -14.52
CA LEU A 164 16.12 -11.41 -13.96
C LEU A 164 17.26 -12.07 -14.72
N ARG A 165 17.32 -11.93 -16.05
CA ARG A 165 18.44 -12.41 -16.87
C ARG A 165 19.74 -11.73 -16.50
N THR A 166 19.77 -10.40 -16.34
CA THR A 166 20.96 -9.66 -15.90
C THR A 166 21.42 -10.10 -14.50
N LEU A 167 20.50 -10.51 -13.63
CA LEU A 167 20.81 -11.04 -12.30
C LEU A 167 21.26 -12.51 -12.30
N GLY A 168 21.28 -13.18 -13.45
CA GLY A 168 21.60 -14.61 -13.54
C GLY A 168 20.50 -15.53 -12.98
N LEU A 169 19.28 -15.02 -12.83
CA LEU A 169 18.13 -15.75 -12.28
C LEU A 169 17.17 -16.23 -13.36
N LEU A 170 17.48 -16.01 -14.64
CA LEU A 170 16.65 -16.42 -15.75
C LEU A 170 17.51 -16.91 -16.93
N ARG A 171 17.09 -18.01 -17.54
CA ARG A 171 17.70 -18.61 -18.73
C ARG A 171 16.66 -18.81 -19.81
N ARG A 172 17.02 -18.45 -21.05
CA ARG A 172 16.25 -18.81 -22.25
C ARG A 172 16.78 -20.12 -22.82
N LEU A 173 15.88 -21.08 -23.05
CA LEU A 173 16.20 -22.34 -23.73
C LEU A 173 15.76 -22.31 -25.21
N SER A 174 14.83 -21.42 -25.56
CA SER A 174 14.40 -21.12 -26.93
C SER A 174 13.87 -19.67 -27.00
N ASP A 175 13.50 -19.22 -28.20
CA ASP A 175 12.95 -17.87 -28.40
C ASP A 175 11.63 -17.64 -27.65
N ASP A 176 10.86 -18.71 -27.42
CA ASP A 176 9.54 -18.67 -26.78
C ASP A 176 9.52 -19.17 -25.34
N CYS A 177 10.65 -19.67 -24.81
CA CYS A 177 10.67 -20.32 -23.49
C CYS A 177 11.80 -19.80 -22.59
N ALA A 178 11.40 -19.08 -21.53
CA ALA A 178 12.26 -18.58 -20.48
C ALA A 178 11.93 -19.26 -19.14
N TYR A 179 12.98 -19.64 -18.41
CA TYR A 179 12.88 -20.25 -17.09
C TYR A 179 13.56 -19.39 -16.05
N VAL A 180 12.86 -19.10 -14.96
CA VAL A 180 13.41 -18.49 -13.76
C VAL A 180 14.05 -19.59 -12.92
N GLU A 181 15.31 -19.41 -12.52
CA GLU A 181 16.10 -20.39 -11.79
C GLU A 181 16.38 -19.91 -10.36
N ASN A 182 16.15 -20.78 -9.38
CA ASN A 182 16.50 -20.55 -8.00
C ASN A 182 17.86 -21.22 -7.68
N PRO A 183 18.95 -20.45 -7.55
CA PRO A 183 20.29 -21.03 -7.36
C PRO A 183 20.44 -21.75 -6.02
N PHE A 184 19.54 -21.54 -5.07
CA PHE A 184 19.58 -22.18 -3.74
C PHE A 184 18.79 -23.50 -3.67
N ARG A 185 18.05 -23.83 -4.74
CA ARG A 185 17.34 -25.10 -4.86
C ARG A 185 17.87 -25.83 -6.08
N SER A 186 19.04 -26.46 -5.94
CA SER A 186 19.55 -27.36 -6.99
C SER A 186 18.59 -28.53 -7.17
N SER A 187 18.38 -28.93 -8.43
CA SER A 187 17.91 -30.29 -8.72
C SER A 187 18.89 -31.24 -8.04
N LYS A 188 18.37 -32.06 -7.11
CA LYS A 188 18.97 -33.38 -6.89
C LYS A 188 18.62 -34.27 -8.09
#